data_AF-A0A2H0JQM8-F1
#
_entry.id   AF-A0A2H0JQM8-F1
#
_cell.length_a   1.000
_cell.length_b   1.000
_cell.length_c   1.000
_cell.angle_alpha   90.00
_cell.angle_beta   90.00
_cell.angle_gamma   90.00
#
_symmetry.space_group_name_H-M   'P 1'
#
loop_
_entity.id
_entity.type
_entity.pdbx_description
1 polymer ?
#
loop_
_entity_poly.entity_id
_entity_poly.type
_entity_poly.pdbx_seq_one_letter_code
_entity_poly.pdbx_strand_id
1 'polypeptide(L)'
;MPKVMNESFSHTTSHATAWPDMVQSAAGALTGMDGAGGWPVQERLSAFFFMLLDALEGAGVHASTFNREASACASDFHVALREQLVDVLDAVDVPGVNRLVTDSAPSRFAVAEILVQLLSTSLADASDNRERSAALADKSLAWAAALIANPIPARTLDVVRYAMEAGYLRWKP
;
A
#
# COMPACT_ATOMS: atom_id res chain seq x y z
N MET A 1 21.90 48.59 -6.69
CA MET A 1 21.02 47.41 -6.87
C MET A 1 20.48 47.43 -8.30
N PRO A 2 20.30 46.28 -8.99
CA PRO A 2 19.71 45.02 -8.49
C PRO A 2 20.71 43.84 -8.49
N LYS A 3 20.68 42.86 -7.57
CA LYS A 3 19.61 41.90 -7.19
C LYS A 3 19.25 40.94 -8.34
N VAL A 4 20.21 40.12 -8.77
CA VAL A 4 19.90 38.87 -9.47
C VAL A 4 19.69 37.82 -8.39
N MET A 5 18.44 37.75 -7.95
CA MET A 5 17.93 36.81 -6.98
C MET A 5 17.74 35.46 -7.68
N ASN A 6 18.15 34.41 -6.97
CA ASN A 6 17.66 33.03 -7.04
C ASN A 6 16.44 32.80 -7.94
N GLU A 7 16.65 32.21 -9.10
CA GLU A 7 15.64 31.39 -9.77
C GLU A 7 16.30 30.12 -10.31
N SER A 8 16.97 29.37 -9.43
CA SER A 8 17.05 27.92 -9.60
C SER A 8 15.70 27.36 -9.17
N PHE A 9 14.70 27.48 -10.05
CA PHE A 9 13.48 26.70 -9.94
C PHE A 9 13.89 25.24 -10.05
N SER A 10 14.03 24.60 -8.88
CA SER A 10 14.00 23.15 -8.80
C SER A 10 12.69 22.72 -9.43
N HIS A 11 12.74 22.10 -10.60
CA HIS A 11 11.63 21.29 -11.07
C HIS A 11 11.50 20.11 -10.10
N THR A 12 10.85 20.36 -8.95
CA THR A 12 10.25 19.30 -8.17
C THR A 12 9.08 18.86 -9.02
N THR A 13 9.30 17.88 -9.91
CA THR A 13 8.21 17.18 -10.58
C THR A 13 7.32 16.66 -9.46
N SER A 14 6.21 17.35 -9.22
CA SER A 14 5.25 16.96 -8.20
C SER A 14 4.65 15.63 -8.63
N HIS A 15 5.07 14.54 -8.00
CA HIS A 15 4.51 13.21 -8.24
C HIS A 15 3.08 13.07 -7.69
N ALA A 16 2.54 14.10 -7.02
CA ALA A 16 1.23 14.10 -6.40
C ALA A 16 0.09 13.62 -7.34
N THR A 17 0.08 14.08 -8.59
CA THR A 17 -0.90 13.65 -9.59
C THR A 17 -0.64 12.25 -10.16
N ALA A 18 0.57 11.71 -9.98
CA ALA A 18 0.94 10.38 -10.49
C ALA A 18 0.71 9.25 -9.47
N TRP A 19 0.55 9.57 -8.18
CA TRP A 19 0.41 8.54 -7.15
C TRP A 19 -0.83 7.66 -7.32
N PRO A 20 -2.05 8.21 -7.50
CA PRO A 20 -3.24 7.38 -7.71
C PRO A 20 -3.12 6.56 -9.00
N ASP A 21 -2.58 7.15 -10.06
CA ASP A 21 -2.40 6.48 -11.36
C ASP A 21 -1.44 5.28 -11.25
N MET A 22 -0.37 5.39 -10.46
CA MET A 22 0.54 4.25 -10.21
C MET A 22 -0.18 3.10 -9.51
N VAL A 23 -1.00 3.42 -8.50
CA VAL A 23 -1.77 2.40 -7.77
C VAL A 23 -2.80 1.74 -8.68
N GLN A 24 -3.56 2.56 -9.43
CA GLN A 24 -4.55 2.07 -10.37
C GLN A 24 -3.92 1.23 -11.49
N SER A 25 -2.78 1.65 -12.02
CA SER A 25 -2.05 0.89 -13.04
C SER A 25 -1.57 -0.46 -12.50
N ALA A 26 -1.06 -0.51 -11.27
CA ALA A 26 -0.65 -1.79 -10.65
C ALA A 26 -1.84 -2.71 -10.40
N ALA A 27 -2.97 -2.18 -9.92
CA ALA A 27 -4.19 -2.96 -9.71
C ALA A 27 -4.79 -3.46 -11.02
N GLY A 28 -4.82 -2.61 -12.05
CA GLY A 28 -5.24 -2.97 -13.40
C GLY A 28 -4.35 -4.03 -14.05
N ALA A 29 -3.03 -3.92 -13.87
CA ALA A 29 -2.09 -4.93 -14.34
C ALA A 29 -2.36 -6.28 -13.69
N LEU A 30 -2.51 -6.34 -12.37
CA LEU A 30 -2.81 -7.58 -11.64
C LEU A 30 -4.16 -8.20 -12.07
N THR A 31 -5.21 -7.39 -12.16
CA THR A 31 -6.55 -7.88 -12.53
C THR A 31 -6.65 -8.31 -13.99
N GLY A 32 -5.80 -7.75 -14.86
CA GLY A 32 -5.65 -8.16 -16.25
C GLY A 32 -4.80 -9.42 -16.46
N MET A 33 -4.16 -9.98 -15.42
CA MET A 33 -3.38 -11.20 -15.53
C MET A 33 -4.28 -12.44 -15.60
N ASP A 34 -4.07 -13.25 -16.63
CA ASP A 34 -4.76 -14.53 -16.80
C ASP A 34 -4.55 -15.44 -15.58
N GLY A 35 -5.66 -15.93 -15.01
CA GLY A 35 -5.64 -16.82 -13.86
C GLY A 35 -5.42 -16.15 -12.51
N ALA A 36 -5.13 -14.84 -12.46
CA ALA A 36 -4.88 -14.14 -11.18
C ALA A 36 -6.09 -14.19 -10.24
N GLY A 37 -7.32 -14.26 -10.76
CA GLY A 37 -8.53 -14.46 -9.94
C GLY A 37 -8.51 -15.74 -9.09
N GLY A 38 -7.80 -16.78 -9.54
CA GLY A 38 -7.68 -18.04 -8.78
C GLY A 38 -6.57 -18.04 -7.73
N TRP A 39 -5.77 -16.98 -7.64
CA TRP A 39 -4.62 -16.95 -6.74
C TRP A 39 -5.04 -16.72 -5.28
N PRO A 40 -4.36 -17.35 -4.31
CA PRO A 40 -4.53 -17.04 -2.90
C PRO A 40 -4.32 -15.55 -2.59
N VAL A 41 -4.96 -15.06 -1.52
CA VAL A 41 -4.86 -13.65 -1.09
C VAL A 41 -3.41 -13.19 -0.92
N GLN A 42 -2.56 -14.00 -0.29
CA GLN A 42 -1.14 -13.67 -0.10
C GLN A 42 -0.44 -13.47 -1.44
N GLU A 43 -0.67 -14.36 -2.41
CA GLU A 43 -0.01 -14.30 -3.72
C GLU A 43 -0.42 -13.04 -4.48
N ARG A 44 -1.70 -12.65 -4.43
CA ARG A 44 -2.18 -11.39 -5.03
C ARG A 44 -1.62 -10.16 -4.35
N LEU A 45 -1.57 -10.15 -3.02
CA LEU A 45 -0.97 -9.05 -2.27
C LEU A 45 0.54 -8.91 -2.57
N SER A 46 1.25 -10.03 -2.69
CA SER A 46 2.66 -10.05 -3.10
C SER A 46 2.86 -9.53 -4.51
N ALA A 47 2.08 -10.01 -5.47
CA ALA A 47 2.13 -9.53 -6.85
C ALA A 47 1.85 -8.03 -6.92
N PHE A 48 0.78 -7.57 -6.27
CA PHE A 48 0.42 -6.15 -6.22
C PHE A 48 1.53 -5.29 -5.59
N PHE A 49 2.10 -5.75 -4.47
CA PHE A 49 3.21 -5.07 -3.79
C PHE A 49 4.43 -4.91 -4.71
N PHE A 50 4.85 -5.97 -5.39
CA PHE A 50 6.02 -5.89 -6.28
C PHE A 50 5.74 -5.04 -7.52
N MET A 51 4.52 -5.06 -8.07
CA MET A 51 4.12 -4.14 -9.16
C MET A 51 4.16 -2.68 -8.72
N LEU A 52 3.71 -2.36 -7.50
CA LEU A 52 3.82 -1.01 -6.94
C LEU A 52 5.28 -0.61 -6.76
N LEU A 53 6.10 -1.49 -6.20
CA LEU A 53 7.52 -1.23 -5.98
C LEU A 53 8.23 -0.95 -7.32
N ASP A 54 7.99 -1.77 -8.34
CA ASP A 54 8.54 -1.60 -9.68
C ASP A 54 8.06 -0.30 -10.34
N ALA A 55 6.77 0.05 -10.21
CA ALA A 55 6.23 1.30 -10.73
C ALA A 55 6.87 2.54 -10.09
N LEU A 56 7.08 2.51 -8.76
CA LEU A 56 7.75 3.58 -8.03
C LEU A 56 9.22 3.72 -8.48
N GLU A 57 9.91 2.61 -8.67
CA GLU A 57 11.30 2.60 -9.09
C GLU A 57 11.50 2.99 -10.55
N GLY A 58 10.64 2.52 -11.45
CA GLY A 58 10.60 2.94 -12.84
C GLY A 58 10.34 4.45 -13.00
N ALA A 59 9.62 5.04 -12.05
CA ALA A 59 9.43 6.49 -11.96
C ALA A 59 10.57 7.25 -11.24
N GLY A 60 11.62 6.56 -10.78
CA GLY A 60 12.76 7.17 -10.08
C GLY A 60 12.43 7.65 -8.66
N VAL A 61 11.39 7.10 -8.04
CA VAL A 61 10.95 7.50 -6.70
C VAL A 61 11.91 6.95 -5.66
N HIS A 62 12.42 7.85 -4.83
CA HIS A 62 13.28 7.50 -3.70
C HIS A 62 12.48 7.42 -2.40
N ALA A 63 12.96 6.64 -1.43
CA ALA A 63 12.32 6.49 -0.12
C ALA A 63 12.01 7.83 0.57
N SER A 64 12.89 8.82 0.45
CA SER A 64 12.70 10.16 1.05
C SER A 64 11.55 10.93 0.40
N THR A 65 11.40 10.84 -0.93
CA THR A 65 10.28 11.42 -1.67
C THR A 65 8.97 10.71 -1.30
N PHE A 66 8.97 9.38 -1.34
CA PHE A 66 7.82 8.57 -0.97
C PHE A 66 7.36 8.87 0.46
N ASN A 67 8.28 8.92 1.42
CA ASN A 67 7.96 9.20 2.81
C ASN A 67 7.47 10.63 3.08
N ARG A 68 7.85 11.58 2.23
CA ARG A 68 7.39 12.97 2.35
C ARG A 68 6.00 13.17 1.74
N GLU A 69 5.71 12.49 0.64
CA GLU A 69 4.59 12.83 -0.25
C GLU A 69 3.49 11.77 -0.27
N ALA A 70 3.82 10.49 -0.11
CA ALA A 70 2.91 9.38 -0.33
C ALA A 70 2.66 8.51 0.91
N SER A 71 3.55 8.47 1.90
CA SER A 71 3.40 7.55 3.05
C SER A 71 2.39 7.99 4.12
N ALA A 72 1.93 9.25 4.09
CA ALA A 72 0.94 9.72 5.05
C ALA A 72 -0.41 9.03 4.82
N CYS A 73 -1.11 8.66 5.89
CA CYS A 73 -2.40 7.95 5.82
C CYS A 73 -3.49 8.71 5.01
N ALA A 74 -3.43 10.04 5.00
CA ALA A 74 -4.33 10.91 4.24
C ALA A 74 -3.80 11.27 2.83
N SER A 75 -2.66 10.73 2.39
CA SER A 75 -2.13 10.99 1.06
C SER A 75 -3.01 10.39 -0.02
N ASP A 76 -2.96 10.98 -1.22
CA ASP A 76 -3.68 10.46 -2.38
C ASP A 76 -3.24 9.03 -2.74
N PHE A 77 -1.95 8.70 -2.52
CA PHE A 77 -1.43 7.33 -2.66
C PHE A 77 -2.13 6.35 -1.72
N HIS A 78 -2.25 6.70 -0.44
CA HIS A 78 -2.85 5.84 0.58
C HIS A 78 -4.38 5.76 0.44
N VAL A 79 -5.03 6.82 -0.03
CA VAL A 79 -6.44 6.79 -0.43
C VAL A 79 -6.63 5.82 -1.60
N ALA A 80 -5.87 5.98 -2.68
CA ALA A 80 -5.94 5.12 -3.85
C ALA A 80 -5.69 3.64 -3.51
N LEU A 81 -4.70 3.36 -2.64
CA LEU A 81 -4.44 1.98 -2.17
C LEU A 81 -5.68 1.35 -1.52
N ARG A 82 -6.39 2.07 -0.66
CA ARG A 82 -7.57 1.54 0.04
C ARG A 82 -8.73 1.28 -0.91
N GLU A 83 -8.88 2.12 -1.92
CA GLU A 83 -9.91 1.97 -2.95
C GLU A 83 -9.59 0.77 -3.86
N GLN A 84 -8.37 0.68 -4.38
CA GLN A 84 -7.94 -0.37 -5.29
C GLN A 84 -7.79 -1.74 -4.60
N LEU A 85 -7.60 -1.78 -3.28
CA LEU A 85 -7.61 -3.03 -2.52
C LEU A 85 -8.96 -3.76 -2.60
N VAL A 86 -10.05 -3.10 -2.98
CA VAL A 86 -11.30 -3.80 -3.31
C VAL A 86 -11.05 -4.72 -4.50
N ASP A 87 -10.62 -4.19 -5.64
CA ASP A 87 -10.44 -4.96 -6.87
C ASP A 87 -9.31 -6.01 -6.75
N VAL A 88 -8.25 -5.67 -5.99
CA VAL A 88 -7.17 -6.60 -5.70
C VAL A 88 -7.66 -7.80 -4.88
N LEU A 89 -8.68 -7.65 -4.04
CA LEU A 89 -9.20 -8.71 -3.16
C LEU A 89 -10.52 -9.35 -3.62
N ASP A 90 -11.34 -8.65 -4.41
CA ASP A 90 -12.71 -9.04 -4.79
C ASP A 90 -12.74 -10.26 -5.73
N ALA A 91 -11.70 -10.44 -6.54
CA ALA A 91 -11.61 -11.59 -7.45
C ALA A 91 -11.19 -12.90 -6.76
N VAL A 92 -10.86 -12.89 -5.46
CA VAL A 92 -10.42 -14.11 -4.77
C VAL A 92 -11.62 -14.87 -4.25
N ASP A 93 -11.92 -16.00 -4.88
CA ASP A 93 -12.85 -16.98 -4.33
C ASP A 93 -12.17 -17.70 -3.15
N VAL A 94 -11.99 -16.99 -2.03
CA VAL A 94 -11.33 -17.57 -0.85
C VAL A 94 -12.33 -18.50 -0.14
N PRO A 95 -12.08 -19.82 -0.11
CA PRO A 95 -12.96 -20.73 0.60
C PRO A 95 -12.95 -20.39 2.10
N GLY A 96 -14.11 -20.05 2.66
CA GLY A 96 -14.27 -19.79 4.09
C GLY A 96 -14.05 -18.35 4.56
N VAL A 97 -13.81 -17.39 3.66
CA VAL A 97 -13.72 -15.97 4.04
C VAL A 97 -15.07 -15.30 3.87
N ASN A 98 -15.55 -14.70 4.95
CA ASN A 98 -16.77 -13.92 4.92
C ASN A 98 -16.52 -12.65 4.09
N ARG A 99 -17.23 -12.50 2.96
CA ARG A 99 -17.12 -11.32 2.09
C ARG A 99 -17.36 -10.01 2.86
N LEU A 100 -18.18 -10.02 3.91
CA LEU A 100 -18.39 -8.86 4.79
C LEU A 100 -17.11 -8.37 5.49
N VAL A 101 -16.10 -9.23 5.68
CA VAL A 101 -14.83 -8.91 6.36
C VAL A 101 -13.77 -8.41 5.37
N THR A 102 -13.69 -9.01 4.18
CA THR A 102 -12.88 -8.48 3.06
C THR A 102 -13.41 -7.11 2.59
N ASP A 103 -14.74 -6.94 2.57
CA ASP A 103 -15.39 -5.70 2.17
C ASP A 103 -15.39 -4.67 3.30
N SER A 104 -15.06 -5.08 4.54
CA SER A 104 -14.99 -4.16 5.66
C SER A 104 -13.88 -3.13 5.44
N ALA A 105 -14.17 -1.87 5.68
CA ALA A 105 -13.18 -0.81 5.61
C ALA A 105 -11.95 -1.10 6.51
N PRO A 106 -12.07 -1.59 7.76
CA PRO A 106 -10.93 -1.66 8.66
C PRO A 106 -9.81 -2.64 8.24
N SER A 107 -10.14 -3.79 7.61
CA SER A 107 -9.13 -4.73 7.11
C SER A 107 -8.32 -4.11 5.97
N ARG A 108 -9.00 -3.43 5.03
CA ARG A 108 -8.36 -2.71 3.93
C ARG A 108 -7.45 -1.57 4.41
N PHE A 109 -7.84 -0.88 5.49
CA PHE A 109 -6.97 0.14 6.10
C PHE A 109 -5.69 -0.46 6.67
N ALA A 110 -5.79 -1.57 7.41
CA ALA A 110 -4.61 -2.25 7.96
C ALA A 110 -3.68 -2.76 6.84
N VAL A 111 -4.24 -3.35 5.79
CA VAL A 111 -3.48 -3.87 4.64
C VAL A 111 -2.79 -2.73 3.88
N ALA A 112 -3.48 -1.61 3.64
CA ALA A 112 -2.89 -0.44 3.00
C ALA A 112 -1.72 0.13 3.80
N GLU A 113 -1.84 0.24 5.13
CA GLU A 113 -0.76 0.70 6.00
C GLU A 113 0.44 -0.24 5.94
N ILE A 114 0.21 -1.56 5.98
CA ILE A 114 1.29 -2.56 5.82
C ILE A 114 2.02 -2.37 4.50
N LEU A 115 1.28 -2.20 3.39
CA LEU A 115 1.87 -1.99 2.06
C LEU A 115 2.71 -0.70 2.02
N VAL A 116 2.22 0.40 2.59
CA VAL A 116 2.96 1.66 2.63
C VAL A 116 4.27 1.53 3.43
N GLN A 117 4.24 0.88 4.60
CA GLN A 117 5.44 0.67 5.41
C GLN A 117 6.44 -0.27 4.72
N LEU A 118 5.95 -1.30 4.04
CA LEU A 118 6.78 -2.20 3.24
C LEU A 118 7.44 -1.44 2.09
N LEU A 119 6.69 -0.64 1.33
CA LEU A 119 7.24 0.15 0.22
C LEU A 119 8.29 1.15 0.71
N SER A 120 8.01 1.85 1.82
CA SER A 120 8.97 2.76 2.45
C SER A 120 10.27 2.03 2.84
N THR A 121 10.16 0.83 3.39
CA THR A 121 11.31 0.00 3.78
C THR A 121 12.07 -0.53 2.58
N SER A 122 11.36 -1.04 1.57
CA SER A 122 11.96 -1.60 0.34
C SER A 122 12.66 -0.55 -0.50
N LEU A 123 12.10 0.65 -0.63
CA LEU A 123 12.74 1.78 -1.33
C LEU A 123 14.01 2.26 -0.61
N ALA A 124 14.14 2.01 0.69
CA ALA A 124 15.32 2.33 1.48
C ALA A 124 16.32 1.17 1.60
N ASP A 125 15.98 0.00 1.06
CA ASP A 125 16.80 -1.21 1.18
C ASP A 125 17.98 -1.14 0.19
N ALA A 126 19.17 -0.93 0.74
CA ALA A 126 20.43 -0.90 -0.01
C ALA A 126 21.15 -2.26 -0.03
N SER A 127 20.54 -3.33 0.48
CA SER A 127 21.14 -4.68 0.45
C SER A 127 21.17 -5.25 -0.97
N ASP A 128 22.17 -6.09 -1.25
CA ASP A 128 22.27 -6.81 -2.51
C ASP A 128 20.98 -7.61 -2.76
N ASN A 129 20.37 -7.41 -3.93
CA ASN A 129 19.10 -8.04 -4.34
C ASN A 129 17.92 -7.86 -3.37
N ARG A 130 17.98 -6.93 -2.41
CA ARG A 130 16.89 -6.65 -1.46
C ARG A 130 16.44 -7.87 -0.65
N GLU A 131 17.36 -8.79 -0.33
CA GLU A 131 17.02 -10.02 0.40
C GLU A 131 16.26 -9.74 1.70
N ARG A 132 16.63 -8.65 2.38
CA ARG A 132 16.00 -8.24 3.64
C ARG A 132 14.57 -7.77 3.44
N SER A 133 14.32 -6.88 2.50
CA SER A 133 12.96 -6.38 2.26
C SER A 133 12.06 -7.39 1.55
N ALA A 134 12.62 -8.30 0.74
CA ALA A 134 11.89 -9.43 0.18
C ALA A 134 11.38 -10.39 1.28
N ALA A 135 12.25 -10.76 2.23
CA ALA A 135 11.86 -11.59 3.37
C ALA A 135 10.84 -10.88 4.29
N LEU A 136 10.97 -9.56 4.45
CA LEU A 136 10.01 -8.76 5.21
C LEU A 136 8.65 -8.70 4.52
N ALA A 137 8.64 -8.51 3.19
CA ALA A 137 7.43 -8.50 2.37
C ALA A 137 6.71 -9.84 2.49
N ASP A 138 7.40 -10.97 2.28
CA ASP A 138 6.79 -12.30 2.39
C ASP A 138 6.07 -12.50 3.73
N LYS A 139 6.75 -12.21 4.85
CA LYS A 139 6.13 -12.38 6.18
C LYS A 139 5.00 -11.40 6.47
N SER A 140 5.15 -10.15 6.06
CA SER A 140 4.15 -9.11 6.33
C SER A 140 2.90 -9.30 5.50
N LEU A 141 3.05 -9.76 4.26
CA LEU A 141 1.93 -10.04 3.35
C LEU A 141 1.25 -11.37 3.70
N ALA A 142 1.99 -12.37 4.19
CA ALA A 142 1.39 -13.55 4.80
C ALA A 142 0.51 -13.19 6.02
N TRP A 143 0.99 -12.27 6.87
CA TRP A 143 0.20 -11.76 8.00
C TRP A 143 -1.02 -10.97 7.53
N ALA A 144 -0.88 -10.08 6.55
CA ALA A 144 -1.99 -9.34 5.95
C ALA A 144 -3.06 -10.28 5.37
N ALA A 145 -2.64 -11.32 4.64
CA ALA A 145 -3.54 -12.35 4.13
C ALA A 145 -4.24 -13.10 5.27
N ALA A 146 -3.55 -13.41 6.36
CA ALA A 146 -4.15 -14.03 7.54
C ALA A 146 -5.17 -13.13 8.24
N LEU A 147 -4.97 -11.80 8.27
CA LEU A 147 -5.93 -10.82 8.79
C LEU A 147 -7.20 -10.76 7.92
N ILE A 148 -7.05 -10.90 6.61
CA ILE A 148 -8.17 -10.96 5.66
C ILE A 148 -8.93 -12.29 5.81
N ALA A 149 -8.18 -13.39 5.88
CA ALA A 149 -8.76 -14.73 5.87
C ALA A 149 -9.41 -15.12 7.21
N ASN A 150 -8.88 -14.64 8.33
CA ASN A 150 -9.46 -14.90 9.64
C ASN A 150 -10.34 -13.72 10.05
N PRO A 151 -11.64 -13.90 10.30
CA PRO A 151 -12.48 -12.87 10.87
C PRO A 151 -11.88 -12.45 12.22
N ILE A 152 -11.24 -11.29 12.24
CA ILE A 152 -10.82 -10.63 13.46
C ILE A 152 -12.07 -10.54 14.35
N PRO A 153 -12.05 -11.06 15.60
CA PRO A 153 -13.22 -11.00 16.48
C PRO A 153 -13.74 -9.56 16.52
N ALA A 154 -15.05 -9.35 16.44
CA ALA A 154 -15.66 -8.01 16.39
C ALA A 154 -15.11 -7.05 17.46
N ARG A 155 -14.70 -7.58 18.62
CA ARG A 155 -14.01 -6.85 19.70
C ARG A 155 -12.66 -6.25 19.28
N THR A 156 -11.86 -6.94 18.48
CA THR A 156 -10.54 -6.44 18.06
C THR A 156 -10.68 -5.35 17.00
N LEU A 157 -11.68 -5.42 16.11
CA LEU A 157 -12.06 -4.33 15.22
C LEU A 157 -12.52 -3.09 16.01
N ASP A 158 -13.33 -3.31 17.05
CA ASP A 158 -13.71 -2.25 17.98
C ASP A 158 -12.50 -1.67 18.70
N VAL A 159 -11.57 -2.50 19.17
CA VAL A 159 -10.34 -2.05 19.83
C VAL A 159 -9.43 -1.28 18.88
N VAL A 160 -9.28 -1.69 17.62
CA VAL A 160 -8.49 -0.96 16.62
C VAL A 160 -9.16 0.37 16.28
N ARG A 161 -10.49 0.40 16.14
CA ARG A 161 -11.28 1.63 15.98
C ARG A 161 -11.10 2.57 17.17
N TYR A 162 -11.26 2.08 18.39
CA TYR A 162 -11.05 2.88 19.60
C TYR A 162 -9.59 3.26 19.83
N ALA A 163 -8.62 2.46 19.38
CA ALA A 163 -7.21 2.81 19.40
C ALA A 163 -6.88 3.94 18.41
N MET A 164 -7.60 3.99 17.28
CA MET A 164 -7.55 5.12 16.35
C MET A 164 -8.21 6.38 16.94
N GLU A 165 -9.42 6.25 17.51
CA GLU A 165 -10.12 7.35 18.18
C GLU A 165 -9.33 7.91 19.40
N ALA A 166 -8.67 7.04 20.16
CA ALA A 166 -7.85 7.40 21.32
C ALA A 166 -6.44 7.92 20.94
N GLY A 167 -6.09 7.92 19.65
CA GLY A 167 -4.82 8.46 19.16
C GLY A 167 -3.59 7.59 19.43
N TYR A 168 -3.77 6.33 19.84
CA TYR A 168 -2.71 5.32 19.91
C TYR A 168 -2.26 4.88 18.51
N LEU A 169 -3.22 4.84 17.58
CA LEU A 169 -3.00 4.72 16.15
C LEU A 169 -3.45 6.06 15.54
N ARG A 170 -2.54 6.84 14.97
CA ARG A 170 -2.90 8.22 14.56
C ARG A 170 -3.48 8.23 13.15
N TRP A 171 -4.79 8.43 13.07
CA TRP A 171 -5.43 9.02 11.90
C TRP A 171 -5.28 10.55 11.99
N LYS A 172 -4.67 11.18 10.98
CA LYS A 172 -4.77 12.64 10.79
C LYS A 172 -5.70 12.90 9.61
N PRO A 173 -6.71 13.78 9.78
CA PRO A 173 -7.64 14.15 8.71
C PRO A 173 -6.92 14.81 7.53
#